data_AF-A0AAE0W742-F1
#
_entry.id   AF-A0AAE0W742-F1
#
_cell.length_a   1.000
_cell.length_b   1.000
_cell.length_c   1.000
_cell.angle_alpha   90.00
_cell.angle_beta   90.00
_cell.angle_gamma   90.00
#
_symmetry.space_group_name_H-M   'P 1'
#
loop_
_entity.id
_entity.type
_entity.pdbx_description
1 polymer ?
#
loop_
_entity_poly.entity_id
_entity_poly.type
_entity_poly.pdbx_seq_one_letter_code
_entity_poly.pdbx_strand_id
1 'polypeptide(L)'
;MADRKIYLCHYIILLTLGTADAVCTFPSQFQSSTYEDSYKGTLTFTANAMTGWGVVAYGNTVTNWQCHIVTSYSESSGGLLVFKATDSISALGASFYAYLCLNITKVTDNSFYYYQMNGIQPNAQNERVLISNDNTLSTVGTTCESSYSGHVAEFKVLLKSGMASTAAQNVSTELFANFDYNYTDASGATACASSSDNWVFCDTRVSMTFNFTTCSQAIAYGTSGIWYHIVTLSLTYKYMVVFNSAASHKFTCFTFTDDTKTTYVYDYCRSGQTNTALPTVGGATIGAKLTMAAYRFKVRNNQKSAF
;
A
#
# COMPACT_ATOMS: atom_id res chain seq x y z
N MET A 1 -65.60 34.90 34.55
CA MET A 1 -65.33 33.53 35.04
C MET A 1 -65.60 32.57 33.90
N ALA A 2 -64.57 31.78 33.53
CA ALA A 2 -64.51 30.56 32.71
C ALA A 2 -65.36 30.49 31.40
N ASP A 3 -64.87 30.06 30.24
CA ASP A 3 -64.01 28.90 30.00
C ASP A 3 -63.43 29.01 28.57
N ARG A 4 -62.10 28.99 28.41
CA ARG A 4 -61.44 28.87 27.10
C ARG A 4 -60.92 27.43 26.98
N LYS A 5 -61.62 26.60 26.20
CA LYS A 5 -61.16 25.25 25.85
C LYS A 5 -60.02 25.35 24.82
N ILE A 6 -58.81 25.02 25.26
CA ILE A 6 -57.64 24.82 24.39
C ILE A 6 -57.72 23.38 23.86
N TYR A 7 -57.95 23.23 22.55
CA TYR A 7 -57.84 21.93 21.88
C TYR A 7 -56.36 21.64 21.59
N LEU A 8 -55.75 20.79 22.40
CA LEU A 8 -54.40 20.26 22.17
C LEU A 8 -54.49 19.11 21.15
N CYS A 9 -54.34 19.43 19.87
CA CYS A 9 -54.24 18.43 18.81
C CYS A 9 -52.87 17.75 18.90
N HIS A 10 -52.82 16.54 19.45
CA HIS A 10 -51.61 15.72 19.50
C HIS A 10 -51.30 15.18 18.09
N TYR A 11 -50.37 15.84 17.40
CA TYR A 11 -49.70 15.23 16.25
C TYR A 11 -48.70 14.19 16.77
N ILE A 12 -49.09 12.93 16.81
CA ILE A 12 -48.13 11.81 16.91
C ILE A 12 -47.55 11.63 15.51
N ILE A 13 -46.41 12.27 15.25
CA ILE A 13 -45.58 11.95 14.09
C ILE A 13 -44.88 10.61 14.43
N LEU A 14 -45.46 9.51 13.97
CA LEU A 14 -44.79 8.22 13.88
C LEU A 14 -43.71 8.35 12.79
N LEU A 15 -42.50 8.73 13.19
CA LEU A 15 -41.29 8.52 12.39
C LEU A 15 -41.04 7.01 12.34
N THR A 16 -41.57 6.38 11.31
CA THR A 16 -41.08 5.09 10.85
C THR A 16 -39.69 5.35 10.26
N LEU A 17 -38.67 5.27 11.10
CA LEU A 17 -37.30 5.05 10.64
C LEU A 17 -37.29 3.64 10.03
N GLY A 18 -37.71 3.54 8.77
CA GLY A 18 -37.31 2.42 7.95
C GLY A 18 -35.79 2.44 7.94
N THR A 19 -35.18 1.45 8.60
CA THR A 19 -33.76 1.16 8.44
C THR A 19 -33.61 0.67 7.00
N ALA A 20 -33.50 1.61 6.05
CA ALA A 20 -32.81 1.30 4.82
C ALA A 20 -31.43 0.86 5.29
N ASP A 21 -31.14 -0.44 5.20
CA ASP A 21 -29.80 -0.96 5.40
C ASP A 21 -28.89 -0.11 4.53
N ALA A 22 -28.12 0.78 5.16
CA ALA A 22 -27.28 1.69 4.45
C ALA A 22 -26.28 0.83 3.69
N VAL A 23 -26.44 0.75 2.36
CA VAL A 23 -25.51 0.03 1.50
C VAL A 23 -24.11 0.58 1.79
N CYS A 24 -23.19 -0.28 2.21
CA CYS A 24 -21.82 0.11 2.48
C CYS A 24 -21.25 0.80 1.23
N THR A 25 -20.72 2.00 1.42
CA THR A 25 -20.03 2.73 0.36
C THR A 25 -18.59 2.99 0.77
N PHE A 26 -17.67 2.86 -0.19
CA PHE A 26 -16.28 3.23 0.02
C PHE A 26 -16.16 4.73 0.21
N PRO A 27 -15.14 5.21 0.94
CA PRO A 27 -14.88 6.63 1.04
C PRO A 27 -14.72 7.30 -0.34
N SER A 28 -15.20 8.54 -0.46
CA SER A 28 -15.31 9.32 -1.70
C SER A 28 -14.06 9.25 -2.60
N GLN A 29 -12.85 9.35 -2.03
CA GLN A 29 -11.59 9.30 -2.77
C GLN A 29 -11.35 8.00 -3.56
N PHE A 30 -11.90 6.87 -3.10
CA PHE A 30 -11.76 5.59 -3.79
C PHE A 30 -12.82 5.42 -4.87
N GLN A 31 -13.98 6.07 -4.75
CA GLN A 31 -15.09 5.83 -5.66
C GLN A 31 -14.74 6.20 -7.11
N SER A 32 -15.17 5.35 -8.04
CA SER A 32 -14.97 5.53 -9.49
C SER A 32 -13.51 5.79 -9.88
N SER A 33 -12.59 5.14 -9.18
CA SER A 33 -11.15 5.36 -9.32
C SER A 33 -10.40 4.04 -9.49
N THR A 34 -9.28 4.11 -10.20
CA THR A 34 -8.37 2.98 -10.37
C THR A 34 -7.07 3.28 -9.64
N TYR A 35 -6.54 2.30 -8.92
CA TYR A 35 -5.30 2.37 -8.16
C TYR A 35 -4.30 1.32 -8.67
N GLU A 36 -3.03 1.69 -8.68
CA GLU A 36 -1.91 0.77 -8.78
C GLU A 36 -1.58 0.32 -7.35
N ASP A 37 -1.67 -0.97 -7.09
CA ASP A 37 -1.35 -1.62 -5.82
C ASP A 37 -0.01 -2.33 -5.90
N SER A 38 0.83 -2.11 -4.89
CA SER A 38 2.17 -2.71 -4.81
C SER A 38 2.21 -4.24 -4.69
N TYR A 39 1.06 -4.89 -4.44
CA TYR A 39 0.94 -6.33 -4.23
C TYR A 39 0.10 -7.03 -5.30
N LYS A 40 -1.10 -6.51 -5.57
CA LYS A 40 -2.10 -7.09 -6.46
C LYS A 40 -2.14 -6.46 -7.85
N GLY A 41 -1.36 -5.42 -8.10
CA GLY A 41 -1.38 -4.70 -9.37
C GLY A 41 -2.56 -3.74 -9.46
N THR A 42 -3.26 -3.69 -10.59
CA THR A 42 -4.31 -2.69 -10.79
C THR A 42 -5.61 -3.08 -10.08
N LEU A 43 -6.12 -2.18 -9.23
CA LEU A 43 -7.40 -2.30 -8.53
C LEU A 43 -8.38 -1.23 -9.02
N THR A 44 -9.63 -1.61 -9.28
CA THR A 44 -10.68 -0.67 -9.68
C THR A 44 -11.78 -0.64 -8.64
N PHE A 45 -12.15 0.56 -8.22
CA PHE A 45 -13.16 0.82 -7.21
C PHE A 45 -14.37 1.52 -7.82
N THR A 46 -15.57 1.06 -7.46
CA THR A 46 -16.82 1.80 -7.63
C THR A 46 -17.27 2.37 -6.28
N ALA A 47 -18.50 2.86 -6.16
CA ALA A 47 -19.04 3.27 -4.88
C ALA A 47 -19.08 2.13 -3.84
N ASN A 48 -19.26 0.88 -4.28
CA ASN A 48 -19.55 -0.26 -3.40
C ASN A 48 -18.82 -1.56 -3.78
N ALA A 49 -18.01 -1.57 -4.84
CA ALA A 49 -17.27 -2.75 -5.30
C ALA A 49 -15.80 -2.45 -5.58
N MET A 50 -14.97 -3.47 -5.44
CA MET A 50 -13.56 -3.48 -5.81
C MET A 50 -13.26 -4.73 -6.65
N THR A 51 -12.54 -4.54 -7.75
CA THR A 51 -12.05 -5.61 -8.62
C THR A 51 -10.53 -5.52 -8.79
N GLY A 52 -9.92 -6.59 -9.31
CA GLY A 52 -8.45 -6.69 -9.50
C GLY A 52 -7.73 -7.38 -8.33
N TRP A 53 -8.40 -7.57 -7.20
CA TRP A 53 -7.84 -8.29 -6.06
C TRP A 53 -8.16 -9.80 -6.15
N GLY A 54 -7.23 -10.59 -6.67
CA GLY A 54 -7.38 -12.05 -6.76
C GLY A 54 -6.95 -12.77 -5.48
N VAL A 55 -7.77 -13.72 -5.01
CA VAL A 55 -7.45 -14.67 -3.94
C VAL A 55 -7.91 -16.07 -4.36
N VAL A 56 -7.06 -17.08 -4.18
CA VAL A 56 -7.43 -18.48 -4.45
C VAL A 56 -7.64 -19.19 -3.13
N ALA A 57 -8.88 -19.63 -2.85
CA ALA A 57 -9.25 -20.35 -1.64
C ALA A 57 -9.91 -21.70 -1.99
N TYR A 58 -9.40 -22.80 -1.41
CA TYR A 58 -9.82 -24.16 -1.76
C TYR A 58 -9.81 -24.45 -3.28
N GLY A 59 -8.86 -23.86 -4.00
CA GLY A 59 -8.78 -23.97 -5.47
C GLY A 59 -9.77 -23.10 -6.26
N ASN A 60 -10.67 -22.37 -5.59
CA ASN A 60 -11.58 -21.42 -6.23
C ASN A 60 -10.98 -20.01 -6.21
N THR A 61 -11.09 -19.30 -7.33
CA THR A 61 -10.60 -17.92 -7.44
C THR A 61 -11.71 -16.93 -7.11
N VAL A 62 -11.45 -16.06 -6.15
CA VAL A 62 -12.26 -14.89 -5.78
C VAL A 62 -11.61 -13.64 -6.36
N THR A 63 -12.34 -12.88 -7.18
CA THR A 63 -11.85 -11.64 -7.81
C THR A 63 -12.72 -10.42 -7.56
N ASN A 64 -13.95 -10.63 -7.08
CA ASN A 64 -14.96 -9.59 -6.93
C ASN A 64 -15.26 -9.38 -5.45
N TRP A 65 -15.11 -8.12 -5.03
CA TRP A 65 -15.26 -7.72 -3.64
C TRP A 65 -16.28 -6.59 -3.54
N GLN A 66 -17.08 -6.62 -2.49
CA GLN A 66 -18.01 -5.55 -2.13
C GLN A 66 -17.59 -4.88 -0.84
N CYS A 67 -17.89 -3.59 -0.72
CA CYS A 67 -17.84 -2.87 0.53
C CYS A 67 -18.72 -3.60 1.54
N HIS A 68 -18.15 -3.90 2.71
CA HIS A 68 -18.88 -4.62 3.76
C HIS A 68 -19.00 -3.77 5.02
N ILE A 69 -17.87 -3.31 5.56
CA ILE A 69 -17.84 -2.44 6.74
C ILE A 69 -16.79 -1.35 6.51
N VAL A 70 -17.14 -0.09 6.77
CA VAL A 70 -16.19 1.03 6.84
C VAL A 70 -16.30 1.64 8.23
N THR A 71 -15.25 1.50 9.04
CA THR A 71 -15.24 2.04 10.41
C THR A 71 -13.96 2.81 10.67
N SER A 72 -14.08 3.87 11.49
CA SER A 72 -12.94 4.70 11.90
C SER A 72 -12.17 5.32 10.73
N TYR A 73 -12.82 5.44 9.57
CA TYR A 73 -12.26 6.13 8.41
C TYR A 73 -12.42 7.63 8.57
N SER A 74 -11.32 8.36 8.42
CA SER A 74 -11.34 9.80 8.19
C SER A 74 -10.63 10.13 6.88
N GLU A 75 -11.12 11.14 6.17
CA GLU A 75 -10.48 11.61 4.93
C GLU A 75 -9.09 12.22 5.18
N SER A 76 -8.71 12.52 6.43
CA SER A 76 -7.39 13.05 6.77
C SER A 76 -6.38 11.98 7.19
N SER A 77 -6.84 10.86 7.78
CA SER A 77 -5.95 9.83 8.35
C SER A 77 -6.10 8.44 7.72
N GLY A 78 -7.17 8.17 6.98
CA GLY A 78 -7.57 6.81 6.61
C GLY A 78 -8.34 6.10 7.73
N GLY A 79 -8.40 4.77 7.69
CA GLY A 79 -9.10 3.93 8.67
C GLY A 79 -9.24 2.48 8.21
N LEU A 80 -10.22 1.76 8.76
CA LEU A 80 -10.42 0.35 8.41
C LEU A 80 -11.47 0.19 7.30
N LEU A 81 -11.08 -0.50 6.23
CA LEU A 81 -11.93 -0.92 5.13
C LEU A 81 -12.08 -2.43 5.15
N VAL A 82 -13.32 -2.92 5.24
CA VAL A 82 -13.64 -4.35 5.19
C VAL A 82 -14.40 -4.64 3.91
N PHE A 83 -13.93 -5.67 3.23
CA PHE A 83 -14.46 -6.16 1.97
C PHE A 83 -15.00 -7.57 2.18
N LYS A 84 -16.08 -7.90 1.49
CA LYS A 84 -16.64 -9.25 1.42
C LYS A 84 -16.62 -9.71 -0.03
N ALA A 85 -16.29 -10.96 -0.29
CA ALA A 85 -16.45 -11.54 -1.62
C ALA A 85 -17.93 -11.52 -2.04
N THR A 86 -18.21 -11.22 -3.30
CA THR A 86 -19.58 -11.34 -3.83
C THR A 86 -19.97 -12.81 -4.01
N ASP A 87 -19.01 -13.61 -4.45
CA ASP A 87 -19.21 -15.03 -4.75
C ASP A 87 -18.88 -15.90 -3.53
N SER A 88 -19.68 -16.95 -3.30
CA SER A 88 -19.35 -17.97 -2.31
C SER A 88 -18.37 -18.99 -2.87
N ILE A 89 -17.43 -19.43 -2.05
CA ILE A 89 -16.50 -20.53 -2.33
C ILE A 89 -17.18 -21.84 -1.93
N SER A 90 -17.37 -22.76 -2.88
CA SER A 90 -17.86 -24.11 -2.56
C SER A 90 -16.68 -25.03 -2.26
N ALA A 91 -16.66 -25.60 -1.06
CA ALA A 91 -15.64 -26.55 -0.64
C ALA A 91 -16.23 -27.50 0.41
N LEU A 92 -15.79 -28.76 0.42
CA LEU A 92 -16.16 -29.73 1.47
C LEU A 92 -17.69 -29.90 1.66
N GLY A 93 -18.49 -29.69 0.61
CA GLY A 93 -19.96 -29.76 0.67
C GLY A 93 -20.64 -28.55 1.34
N ALA A 94 -19.91 -27.47 1.63
CA ALA A 94 -20.42 -26.25 2.23
C ALA A 94 -20.04 -25.00 1.39
N SER A 95 -20.74 -23.89 1.67
CA SER A 95 -20.43 -22.57 1.12
C SER A 95 -19.64 -21.74 2.12
N PHE A 96 -18.57 -21.13 1.65
CA PHE A 96 -17.71 -20.22 2.41
C PHE A 96 -17.68 -18.85 1.76
N TYR A 97 -17.30 -17.84 2.54
CA TYR A 97 -17.25 -16.44 2.17
C TYR A 97 -15.89 -15.89 2.58
N ALA A 98 -15.26 -15.16 1.66
CA ALA A 98 -13.99 -14.50 1.94
C ALA A 98 -14.21 -13.06 2.41
N TYR A 99 -13.44 -12.66 3.42
CA TYR A 99 -13.40 -11.30 3.95
C TYR A 99 -11.96 -10.80 3.95
N LEU A 100 -11.80 -9.55 3.53
CA LEU A 100 -10.51 -8.85 3.47
C LEU A 100 -10.61 -7.59 4.32
N CYS A 101 -9.63 -7.38 5.21
CA CYS A 101 -9.56 -6.21 6.07
C CYS A 101 -8.27 -5.42 5.81
N LEU A 102 -8.43 -4.18 5.36
CA LEU A 102 -7.33 -3.26 5.09
C LEU A 102 -7.39 -2.10 6.09
N ASN A 103 -6.35 -1.96 6.92
CA ASN A 103 -6.17 -0.76 7.72
C ASN A 103 -5.34 0.23 6.89
N ILE A 104 -6.01 1.21 6.29
CA ILE A 104 -5.45 2.15 5.34
C ILE A 104 -5.07 3.46 6.02
N THR A 105 -3.95 4.04 5.63
CA THR A 105 -3.51 5.36 6.05
C THR A 105 -3.26 6.23 4.84
N LYS A 106 -3.76 7.46 4.90
CA LYS A 106 -3.57 8.45 3.86
C LYS A 106 -2.15 9.00 3.88
N VAL A 107 -1.53 9.09 2.71
CA VAL A 107 -0.25 9.79 2.50
C VAL A 107 -0.52 11.11 1.77
N THR A 108 -1.27 11.05 0.68
CA THR A 108 -1.83 12.21 -0.03
C THR A 108 -3.27 11.92 -0.44
N ASP A 109 -3.93 12.86 -1.12
CA ASP A 109 -5.21 12.60 -1.78
C ASP A 109 -5.14 11.51 -2.87
N ASN A 110 -3.93 11.21 -3.36
CA ASN A 110 -3.70 10.27 -4.46
C ASN A 110 -2.89 9.04 -4.05
N SER A 111 -2.45 8.92 -2.79
CA SER A 111 -1.65 7.80 -2.31
C SER A 111 -1.97 7.42 -0.87
N PHE A 112 -1.93 6.11 -0.64
CA PHE A 112 -2.22 5.49 0.65
C PHE A 112 -1.23 4.35 0.88
N TYR A 113 -0.97 4.03 2.15
CA TYR A 113 -0.41 2.73 2.50
C TYR A 113 -1.42 1.96 3.35
N TYR A 114 -1.33 0.64 3.39
CA TYR A 114 -2.20 -0.16 4.23
C TYR A 114 -1.51 -1.40 4.78
N TYR A 115 -2.10 -1.92 5.87
CA TYR A 115 -1.80 -3.23 6.43
C TYR A 115 -3.00 -4.17 6.21
N GLN A 116 -2.73 -5.41 5.82
CA GLN A 116 -3.75 -6.46 5.84
C GLN A 116 -3.90 -7.00 7.27
N MET A 117 -5.09 -6.85 7.83
CA MET A 117 -5.34 -7.15 9.25
C MET A 117 -5.65 -8.62 9.54
N ASN A 118 -6.16 -9.34 8.54
CA ASN A 118 -6.48 -10.76 8.70
C ASN A 118 -5.20 -11.60 8.90
N GLY A 119 -5.37 -12.71 9.61
CA GLY A 119 -4.32 -13.73 9.71
C GLY A 119 -4.06 -14.44 8.39
N ILE A 120 -2.92 -15.13 8.33
CA ILE A 120 -2.56 -15.99 7.19
C ILE A 120 -3.54 -17.16 7.16
N GLN A 121 -4.17 -17.38 6.01
CA GLN A 121 -5.12 -18.48 5.81
C GLN A 121 -4.49 -19.56 4.92
N PRO A 122 -4.12 -20.74 5.47
CA PRO A 122 -3.53 -21.83 4.71
C PRO A 122 -4.40 -22.30 3.54
N ASN A 123 -5.72 -22.33 3.74
CA ASN A 123 -6.67 -22.74 2.69
C ASN A 123 -6.80 -21.71 1.56
N ALA A 124 -6.22 -20.52 1.72
CA ALA A 124 -6.17 -19.44 0.75
C ALA A 124 -4.75 -19.20 0.22
N GLN A 125 -3.94 -20.26 0.09
CA GLN A 125 -2.54 -20.18 -0.34
C GLN A 125 -1.68 -19.23 0.52
N ASN A 126 -1.97 -19.19 1.82
CA ASN A 126 -1.32 -18.29 2.80
C ASN A 126 -1.59 -16.79 2.59
N GLU A 127 -2.64 -16.44 1.85
CA GLU A 127 -3.13 -15.05 1.79
C GLU A 127 -3.70 -14.59 3.14
N ARG A 128 -3.63 -13.28 3.39
CA ARG A 128 -4.21 -12.64 4.57
C ARG A 128 -5.68 -12.30 4.32
N VAL A 129 -6.55 -13.30 4.48
CA VAL A 129 -8.01 -13.19 4.37
C VAL A 129 -8.68 -14.07 5.42
N LEU A 130 -9.90 -13.73 5.82
CA LEU A 130 -10.75 -14.63 6.59
C LEU A 130 -11.63 -15.44 5.62
N ILE A 131 -11.71 -16.76 5.83
CA ILE A 131 -12.64 -17.64 5.13
C ILE A 131 -13.60 -18.19 6.16
N SER A 132 -14.88 -17.86 6.04
CA SER A 132 -15.93 -18.22 7.00
C SER A 132 -17.12 -18.88 6.31
N ASN A 133 -17.79 -19.81 6.98
CA ASN A 133 -19.10 -20.32 6.53
C ASN A 133 -20.26 -19.41 6.97
N ASP A 134 -19.99 -18.41 7.80
CA ASP A 134 -20.94 -17.40 8.20
C ASP A 134 -20.92 -16.22 7.21
N ASN A 135 -22.05 -15.99 6.54
CA ASN A 135 -22.22 -14.90 5.58
C ASN A 135 -22.77 -13.61 6.20
N THR A 136 -23.08 -13.64 7.50
CA THR A 136 -23.75 -12.58 8.25
C THR A 136 -22.81 -11.80 9.15
N LEU A 137 -21.51 -12.16 9.19
CA LEU A 137 -20.50 -11.46 9.97
C LEU A 137 -20.58 -9.95 9.71
N SER A 138 -20.89 -9.15 10.73
CA SER A 138 -21.23 -7.73 10.58
C SER A 138 -20.38 -6.81 11.47
N THR A 139 -19.45 -7.37 12.22
CA THR A 139 -18.57 -6.61 13.11
C THR A 139 -17.11 -6.73 12.69
N VAL A 140 -16.36 -5.65 12.90
CA VAL A 140 -14.92 -5.61 12.66
C VAL A 140 -14.18 -6.68 13.45
N GLY A 141 -14.53 -6.88 14.72
CA GLY A 141 -13.85 -7.84 15.59
C GLY A 141 -13.91 -9.27 15.09
N THR A 142 -15.00 -9.65 14.41
CA THR A 142 -15.19 -11.00 13.86
C THR A 142 -14.70 -11.14 12.42
N THR A 143 -14.79 -10.09 11.60
CA THR A 143 -14.35 -10.11 10.20
C THR A 143 -12.85 -9.86 10.03
N CYS A 144 -12.26 -9.07 10.92
CA CYS A 144 -10.87 -8.68 10.92
C CYS A 144 -10.08 -9.33 12.07
N GLU A 145 -10.63 -10.37 12.69
CA GLU A 145 -10.02 -11.06 13.83
C GLU A 145 -8.54 -11.33 13.50
N SER A 146 -7.70 -10.71 14.30
CA SER A 146 -6.32 -10.50 13.93
C SER A 146 -5.47 -11.60 14.55
N SER A 147 -4.67 -12.26 13.72
CA SER A 147 -3.40 -12.81 14.19
C SER A 147 -2.28 -11.77 14.07
N TYR A 148 -2.63 -10.46 14.11
CA TYR A 148 -1.71 -9.34 13.87
C TYR A 148 -0.81 -9.14 15.11
N SER A 149 0.13 -10.06 15.30
CA SER A 149 1.24 -9.91 16.23
C SER A 149 2.44 -9.29 15.50
N GLY A 150 2.43 -7.97 15.30
CA GLY A 150 3.68 -7.21 15.16
C GLY A 150 4.39 -7.20 13.80
N HIS A 151 3.72 -7.41 12.67
CA HIS A 151 4.36 -7.26 11.35
C HIS A 151 4.35 -5.80 10.84
N VAL A 152 4.86 -4.88 11.65
CA VAL A 152 4.89 -3.43 11.33
C VAL A 152 5.59 -3.13 10.00
N ALA A 153 6.44 -4.03 9.50
CA ALA A 153 7.16 -3.90 8.24
C ALA A 153 6.43 -4.47 7.01
N GLU A 154 5.27 -5.13 7.16
CA GLU A 154 4.49 -5.67 6.03
C GLU A 154 3.36 -4.73 5.63
N PHE A 155 3.72 -3.59 5.05
CA PHE A 155 2.76 -2.65 4.46
C PHE A 155 2.82 -2.68 2.94
N LYS A 156 1.70 -2.29 2.34
CA LYS A 156 1.52 -2.15 0.90
C LYS A 156 1.09 -0.72 0.58
N VAL A 157 1.23 -0.33 -0.68
CA VAL A 157 0.94 1.03 -1.17
C VAL A 157 -0.11 0.97 -2.28
N LEU A 158 -1.04 1.91 -2.22
CA LEU A 158 -1.99 2.24 -3.27
C LEU A 158 -1.64 3.62 -3.83
N LEU A 159 -1.52 3.69 -5.15
CA LEU A 159 -1.33 4.95 -5.88
C LEU A 159 -2.44 5.12 -6.91
N LYS A 160 -3.15 6.25 -6.88
CA LYS A 160 -4.19 6.55 -7.87
C LYS A 160 -3.57 6.59 -9.26
N SER A 161 -4.16 5.86 -10.20
CA SER A 161 -3.61 5.65 -11.55
C SER A 161 -3.43 6.99 -12.26
N GLY A 162 -2.24 7.20 -12.85
CA GLY A 162 -1.89 8.46 -13.53
C GLY A 162 -1.53 9.63 -12.62
N MET A 163 -1.59 9.48 -11.28
CA MET A 163 -1.39 10.57 -10.32
C MET A 163 -0.03 10.52 -9.59
N ALA A 164 0.97 9.85 -10.17
CA ALA A 164 2.27 9.64 -9.53
C ALA A 164 2.96 10.95 -9.12
N SER A 165 2.93 11.98 -9.97
CA SER A 165 3.59 13.26 -9.72
C SER A 165 2.95 14.07 -8.57
N THR A 166 1.63 13.97 -8.40
CA THR A 166 0.90 14.69 -7.35
C THR A 166 0.76 13.88 -6.06
N ALA A 167 0.99 12.57 -6.13
CA ALA A 167 1.12 11.70 -4.97
C ALA A 167 2.53 11.73 -4.34
N ALA A 168 3.52 12.19 -5.10
CA ALA A 168 4.92 12.10 -4.71
C ALA A 168 5.22 12.93 -3.46
N GLN A 169 5.98 12.35 -2.54
CA GLN A 169 6.35 12.94 -1.25
C GLN A 169 7.78 13.45 -1.27
N ASN A 170 8.07 14.46 -0.46
CA ASN A 170 9.44 14.86 -0.21
C ASN A 170 10.18 13.73 0.49
N VAL A 171 11.37 13.38 -0.01
CA VAL A 171 12.28 12.47 0.68
C VAL A 171 12.85 13.13 1.93
N SER A 172 13.20 12.34 2.94
CA SER A 172 13.92 12.85 4.10
C SER A 172 15.24 13.49 3.68
N THR A 173 15.68 14.53 4.39
CA THR A 173 16.91 15.28 4.09
C THR A 173 18.15 14.38 3.99
N GLU A 174 18.21 13.31 4.77
CA GLU A 174 19.27 12.29 4.73
C GLU A 174 19.39 11.55 3.39
N LEU A 175 18.28 11.43 2.65
CA LEU A 175 18.20 10.74 1.37
C LEU A 175 18.17 11.71 0.18
N PHE A 176 18.30 13.01 0.45
CA PHE A 176 18.35 14.05 -0.57
C PHE A 176 19.80 14.29 -1.02
N ALA A 177 20.36 13.35 -1.80
CA ALA A 177 21.72 13.41 -2.31
C ALA A 177 21.89 12.61 -3.61
N ASN A 178 23.06 12.73 -4.23
CA ASN A 178 23.51 11.76 -5.25
C ASN A 178 24.32 10.65 -4.58
N PHE A 179 24.07 9.41 -5.00
CA PHE A 179 24.66 8.22 -4.42
C PHE A 179 25.37 7.39 -5.48
N ASP A 180 26.59 7.00 -5.15
CA ASP A 180 27.27 5.89 -5.79
C ASP A 180 26.92 4.65 -4.99
N TYR A 181 26.69 3.53 -5.65
CA TYR A 181 26.38 2.27 -4.97
C TYR A 181 27.19 1.13 -5.53
N ASN A 182 27.59 0.23 -4.63
CA ASN A 182 28.05 -1.11 -4.97
C ASN A 182 26.86 -2.07 -4.86
N TYR A 183 26.61 -2.83 -5.93
CA TYR A 183 25.59 -3.86 -5.97
C TYR A 183 26.17 -5.18 -5.48
N THR A 184 25.48 -5.89 -4.60
CA THR A 184 25.82 -7.26 -4.19
C THR A 184 24.59 -8.16 -4.33
N ASP A 185 24.71 -9.24 -5.10
CA ASP A 185 23.65 -10.24 -5.27
C ASP A 185 23.58 -11.26 -4.11
N ALA A 186 22.64 -12.21 -4.19
CA ALA A 186 22.49 -13.28 -3.19
C ALA A 186 23.71 -14.21 -3.09
N SER A 187 24.52 -14.33 -4.14
CA SER A 187 25.74 -15.14 -4.13
C SER A 187 26.92 -14.43 -3.46
N GLY A 188 26.77 -13.13 -3.16
CA GLY A 188 27.83 -12.28 -2.64
C GLY A 188 28.71 -11.67 -3.75
N ALA A 189 28.36 -11.87 -5.02
CA ALA A 189 29.09 -11.27 -6.13
C ALA A 189 28.80 -9.76 -6.18
N THR A 190 29.86 -8.97 -6.29
CA THR A 190 29.76 -7.51 -6.34
C THR A 190 29.86 -7.00 -7.78
N ALA A 191 28.97 -6.09 -8.15
CA ALA A 191 29.00 -5.38 -9.41
C ALA A 191 28.83 -3.87 -9.16
N CYS A 192 29.00 -3.09 -10.23
CA CYS A 192 28.84 -1.64 -10.20
C CYS A 192 29.80 -1.02 -9.19
N ALA A 193 31.09 -1.02 -9.54
CA ALA A 193 32.09 -0.33 -8.74
C ALA A 193 31.71 1.16 -8.64
N SER A 194 31.84 1.73 -7.44
CA SER A 194 31.61 3.16 -7.15
C SER A 194 32.17 4.06 -8.25
N SER A 195 31.30 4.46 -9.17
CA SER A 195 31.57 5.34 -10.29
C SER A 195 30.47 6.38 -10.30
N SER A 196 30.84 7.63 -10.51
CA SER A 196 29.96 8.80 -10.36
C SER A 196 28.61 8.65 -11.06
N ASP A 197 27.55 8.92 -10.30
CA ASP A 197 26.17 9.25 -10.70
C ASP A 197 25.28 8.04 -11.02
N ASN A 198 25.38 6.97 -10.24
CA ASN A 198 24.55 5.79 -10.41
C ASN A 198 23.10 5.97 -9.89
N TRP A 199 22.88 6.83 -8.89
CA TRP A 199 21.56 7.14 -8.33
C TRP A 199 21.43 8.62 -7.93
N VAL A 200 20.48 9.34 -8.53
CA VAL A 200 20.29 10.79 -8.36
C VAL A 200 18.98 11.10 -7.63
N PHE A 201 19.06 11.62 -6.40
CA PHE A 201 17.95 12.31 -5.71
C PHE A 201 18.29 13.81 -5.58
N CYS A 202 18.22 14.59 -6.65
CA CYS A 202 18.64 16.01 -6.55
C CYS A 202 17.84 17.02 -7.38
N ASP A 203 16.94 16.59 -8.26
CA ASP A 203 16.26 17.55 -9.14
C ASP A 203 15.00 18.15 -8.49
N THR A 204 14.21 17.35 -7.76
CA THR A 204 12.85 17.73 -7.35
C THR A 204 12.45 17.36 -5.92
N ARG A 205 13.31 16.68 -5.14
CA ARG A 205 13.00 16.09 -3.79
C ARG A 205 11.90 15.03 -3.75
N VAL A 206 11.14 14.86 -4.82
CA VAL A 206 10.01 13.93 -4.90
C VAL A 206 10.23 12.80 -5.91
N SER A 207 11.32 12.86 -6.67
CA SER A 207 11.67 11.83 -7.65
C SER A 207 13.17 11.56 -7.70
N MET A 208 13.51 10.39 -8.24
CA MET A 208 14.88 9.96 -8.49
C MET A 208 15.03 9.34 -9.88
N THR A 209 16.27 9.25 -10.34
CA THR A 209 16.66 8.54 -11.56
C THR A 209 17.85 7.62 -11.28
N PHE A 210 17.93 6.54 -12.04
CA PHE A 210 19.02 5.57 -12.00
C PHE A 210 19.73 5.56 -13.35
N ASN A 211 21.06 5.56 -13.32
CA ASN A 211 21.85 5.48 -14.54
C ASN A 211 22.22 4.02 -14.83
N PHE A 212 21.36 3.33 -15.59
CA PHE A 212 21.62 1.94 -15.96
C PHE A 212 22.70 1.76 -17.04
N THR A 213 23.22 2.86 -17.61
CA THR A 213 24.33 2.83 -18.58
C THR A 213 25.68 2.59 -17.88
N THR A 214 25.85 3.11 -16.67
CA THR A 214 27.06 2.92 -15.85
C THR A 214 26.99 1.63 -15.03
N CYS A 215 25.78 1.23 -14.63
CA CYS A 215 25.51 -0.01 -13.91
C CYS A 215 24.26 -0.69 -14.48
N SER A 216 24.44 -1.78 -15.22
CA SER A 216 23.31 -2.50 -15.85
C SER A 216 22.47 -3.33 -14.87
N GLN A 217 22.79 -3.30 -13.56
CA GLN A 217 22.07 -4.10 -12.56
C GLN A 217 20.73 -3.45 -12.23
N ALA A 218 19.67 -4.25 -12.21
CA ALA A 218 18.34 -3.79 -11.85
C ALA A 218 18.26 -3.57 -10.33
N ILE A 219 18.16 -2.30 -9.92
CA ILE A 219 18.06 -1.88 -8.52
C ILE A 219 16.72 -1.21 -8.18
N ALA A 220 15.85 -1.09 -9.18
CA ALA A 220 14.45 -0.72 -9.07
C ALA A 220 13.73 -1.25 -10.31
N TYR A 221 12.42 -1.44 -10.23
CA TYR A 221 11.70 -1.91 -11.40
C TYR A 221 11.60 -0.83 -12.47
N GLY A 222 11.86 -1.24 -13.71
CA GLY A 222 12.03 -0.36 -14.87
C GLY A 222 13.49 -0.23 -15.28
N THR A 223 13.72 0.09 -16.55
CA THR A 223 15.08 0.26 -17.12
C THR A 223 15.39 1.71 -17.49
N SER A 224 14.41 2.60 -17.36
CA SER A 224 14.53 4.03 -17.65
C SER A 224 13.36 4.80 -17.02
N GLY A 225 13.45 6.13 -17.05
CA GLY A 225 12.38 7.01 -16.61
C GLY A 225 12.63 7.62 -15.23
N ILE A 226 11.53 7.98 -14.57
CA ILE A 226 11.51 8.69 -13.30
C ILE A 226 10.82 7.80 -12.27
N TRP A 227 11.46 7.64 -11.11
CA TRP A 227 10.86 6.97 -9.96
C TRP A 227 10.36 8.02 -8.98
N TYR A 228 9.04 8.09 -8.80
CA TYR A 228 8.41 8.99 -7.84
C TYR A 228 8.47 8.36 -6.45
N HIS A 229 8.91 9.12 -5.45
CA HIS A 229 8.88 8.70 -4.06
C HIS A 229 7.44 8.79 -3.53
N ILE A 230 6.84 7.67 -3.16
CA ILE A 230 5.43 7.62 -2.74
C ILE A 230 5.27 7.72 -1.23
N VAL A 231 6.08 7.00 -0.46
CA VAL A 231 6.01 7.02 1.00
C VAL A 231 7.32 6.57 1.62
N THR A 232 7.65 7.14 2.77
CA THR A 232 8.69 6.62 3.67
C THR A 232 8.07 6.34 5.05
N LEU A 233 8.29 5.14 5.59
CA LEU A 233 7.94 4.78 6.97
C LEU A 233 9.20 4.50 7.78
N SER A 234 9.33 5.16 8.92
CA SER A 234 10.42 4.93 9.88
C SER A 234 9.91 4.07 11.04
N LEU A 235 10.34 2.82 11.09
CA LEU A 235 10.01 1.84 12.13
C LEU A 235 11.32 1.39 12.80
N THR A 236 11.58 0.09 12.88
CA THR A 236 12.92 -0.45 13.21
C THR A 236 13.93 -0.15 12.11
N TYR A 237 13.47 -0.08 10.85
CA TYR A 237 14.24 0.34 9.69
C TYR A 237 13.46 1.43 8.96
N LYS A 238 14.11 2.15 8.05
CA LYS A 238 13.44 3.10 7.16
C LYS A 238 13.06 2.40 5.86
N TYR A 239 11.77 2.36 5.55
CA TYR A 239 11.23 1.77 4.33
C TYR A 239 10.77 2.87 3.39
N MET A 240 11.32 2.91 2.18
CA MET A 240 10.93 3.85 1.13
C MET A 240 10.30 3.08 -0.02
N VAL A 241 9.13 3.54 -0.47
CA VAL A 241 8.47 2.98 -1.66
C VAL A 241 8.52 4.00 -2.79
N VAL A 242 8.93 3.53 -3.96
CA VAL A 242 9.03 4.34 -5.17
C VAL A 242 8.20 3.72 -6.30
N PHE A 243 7.77 4.55 -7.24
CA PHE A 243 6.91 4.14 -8.35
C PHE A 243 7.45 4.61 -9.70
N ASN A 244 7.51 3.70 -10.67
CA ASN A 244 7.81 4.00 -12.08
C ASN A 244 6.65 3.51 -12.96
N SER A 245 5.99 4.44 -13.66
CA SER A 245 4.83 4.15 -14.51
C SER A 245 5.15 3.35 -15.76
N ALA A 246 6.40 3.37 -16.23
CA ALA A 246 6.84 2.70 -17.44
C ALA A 246 7.22 1.22 -17.20
N ALA A 247 7.34 0.81 -15.93
CA ALA A 247 7.70 -0.55 -15.58
C ALA A 247 6.49 -1.49 -15.58
N SER A 248 6.70 -2.76 -15.92
CA SER A 248 5.66 -3.81 -15.83
C SER A 248 5.25 -4.07 -14.37
N HIS A 249 6.23 -4.17 -13.49
CA HIS A 249 6.07 -4.06 -12.05
C HIS A 249 6.43 -2.64 -11.64
N LYS A 250 5.49 -1.88 -11.09
CA LYS A 250 5.67 -0.42 -10.97
C LYS A 250 6.30 0.03 -9.67
N PHE A 251 6.18 -0.76 -8.60
CA PHE A 251 6.63 -0.39 -7.27
C PHE A 251 7.96 -1.05 -6.92
N THR A 252 8.81 -0.33 -6.20
CA THR A 252 10.02 -0.87 -5.58
C THR A 252 10.07 -0.43 -4.12
N CYS A 253 10.36 -1.34 -3.20
CA CYS A 253 10.60 -1.04 -1.79
C CYS A 253 12.10 -1.08 -1.49
N PHE A 254 12.61 0.00 -0.91
CA PHE A 254 13.96 0.10 -0.36
C PHE A 254 13.90 0.04 1.17
N THR A 255 14.71 -0.81 1.78
CA THR A 255 14.85 -0.89 3.24
C THR A 255 16.25 -0.43 3.64
N PHE A 256 16.34 0.70 4.32
CA PHE A 256 17.58 1.30 4.78
C PHE A 256 17.89 0.89 6.22
N THR A 257 19.15 0.55 6.48
CA THR A 257 19.69 0.44 7.83
C THR A 257 19.85 1.83 8.47
N ASP A 258 19.95 1.88 9.80
CA ASP A 258 20.02 3.12 10.58
C ASP A 258 21.12 4.11 10.15
N ASP A 259 22.15 3.63 9.46
CA ASP A 259 23.25 4.44 8.96
C ASP A 259 23.04 5.02 7.55
N THR A 260 21.89 4.74 6.90
CA THR A 260 21.51 5.10 5.51
C THR A 260 22.51 4.74 4.42
N LYS A 261 23.56 3.98 4.76
CA LYS A 261 24.64 3.56 3.86
C LYS A 261 24.39 2.20 3.25
N THR A 262 23.49 1.41 3.82
CA THR A 262 23.10 0.14 3.24
C THR A 262 21.60 0.15 2.99
N THR A 263 21.21 -0.24 1.78
CA THR A 263 19.80 -0.46 1.45
C THR A 263 19.60 -1.80 0.78
N TYR A 264 18.42 -2.37 1.02
CA TYR A 264 17.99 -3.62 0.43
C TYR A 264 16.77 -3.37 -0.46
N VAL A 265 16.78 -3.97 -1.64
CA VAL A 265 15.74 -3.77 -2.64
C VAL A 265 14.78 -4.96 -2.69
N TYR A 266 13.49 -4.66 -2.71
CA TYR A 266 12.39 -5.62 -2.71
C TYR A 266 11.23 -5.19 -3.62
N ASP A 267 10.38 -6.14 -3.97
CA ASP A 267 9.12 -5.96 -4.70
C ASP A 267 8.08 -5.17 -3.90
N TYR A 268 7.92 -5.53 -2.63
CA TYR A 268 7.12 -4.79 -1.65
C TYR A 268 7.75 -4.91 -0.26
N CYS A 269 7.31 -4.05 0.67
CA CYS A 269 7.85 -4.08 2.03
C CYS A 269 7.21 -5.23 2.83
N ARG A 270 8.03 -6.09 3.44
CA ARG A 270 7.57 -7.25 4.24
C ARG A 270 8.37 -7.44 5.52
N SER A 271 7.75 -8.07 6.51
CA SER A 271 8.41 -8.44 7.76
C SER A 271 9.53 -9.46 7.54
N GLY A 272 10.63 -9.35 8.30
CA GLY A 272 11.75 -10.30 8.21
C GLY A 272 12.63 -10.14 6.97
N GLN A 273 12.52 -9.02 6.24
CA GLN A 273 13.49 -8.64 5.21
C GLN A 273 14.87 -8.50 5.86
N THR A 274 15.74 -9.47 5.56
CA THR A 274 17.10 -9.58 6.12
C THR A 274 18.12 -9.70 4.99
N ASN A 275 19.38 -9.45 5.33
CA ASN A 275 20.55 -9.36 4.45
C ASN A 275 20.83 -10.60 3.55
N THR A 276 20.05 -11.67 3.65
CA THR A 276 20.35 -12.99 3.05
C THR A 276 19.22 -13.61 2.23
N ALA A 277 18.00 -13.04 2.26
CA ALA A 277 16.85 -13.62 1.57
C ALA A 277 16.27 -12.63 0.55
N LEU A 278 16.91 -12.56 -0.62
CA LEU A 278 16.36 -11.89 -1.79
C LEU A 278 15.08 -12.63 -2.24
N PRO A 279 13.88 -12.02 -2.20
CA PRO A 279 12.70 -12.66 -2.76
C PRO A 279 12.85 -12.86 -4.26
N THR A 280 12.51 -14.06 -4.71
CA THR A 280 12.13 -14.30 -6.10
C THR A 280 10.62 -14.21 -6.16
N VAL A 281 10.06 -13.09 -6.64
CA VAL A 281 8.62 -12.98 -6.89
C VAL A 281 8.43 -12.37 -8.28
N GLY A 282 7.60 -13.01 -9.11
CA GLY A 282 7.09 -12.43 -10.35
C GLY A 282 8.04 -12.35 -11.56
N GLY A 283 9.15 -13.09 -11.57
CA GLY A 283 9.99 -13.24 -12.78
C GLY A 283 10.96 -12.10 -13.07
N ALA A 284 11.03 -11.07 -12.23
CA ALA A 284 12.08 -10.06 -12.25
C ALA A 284 12.79 -10.02 -10.88
N THR A 285 13.97 -10.63 -10.83
CA THR A 285 14.80 -10.81 -9.64
C THR A 285 15.42 -9.48 -9.21
N ILE A 286 14.63 -8.59 -8.60
CA ILE A 286 15.20 -7.45 -7.87
C ILE A 286 15.30 -7.86 -6.42
N GLY A 287 16.44 -8.49 -6.14
CA GLY A 287 16.95 -8.60 -4.80
C GLY A 287 18.40 -8.18 -4.84
N ALA A 288 18.76 -7.20 -4.02
CA ALA A 288 20.14 -6.76 -3.93
C ALA A 288 20.41 -6.11 -2.58
N LYS A 289 21.65 -6.23 -2.13
CA LYS A 289 22.21 -5.31 -1.17
C LYS A 289 22.93 -4.21 -1.94
N LEU A 290 22.62 -2.97 -1.62
CA LEU A 290 23.33 -1.80 -2.11
C LEU A 290 24.11 -1.17 -0.96
N THR A 291 25.41 -0.96 -1.14
CA THR A 291 26.19 -0.11 -0.23
C THR A 291 26.42 1.24 -0.90
N MET A 292 25.87 2.28 -0.30
CA MET A 292 25.74 3.62 -0.85
C MET A 292 26.77 4.57 -0.21
N ALA A 293 27.36 5.41 -1.05
CA ALA A 293 28.16 6.55 -0.62
C ALA A 293 27.58 7.83 -1.23
N ALA A 294 27.14 8.76 -0.39
CA ALA A 294 26.73 10.09 -0.84
C ALA A 294 27.96 10.94 -1.17
N TYR A 295 28.02 11.59 -2.33
CA TYR A 295 29.22 12.36 -2.71
C TYR A 295 28.95 13.76 -3.27
N ARG A 296 27.70 14.19 -3.50
CA ARG A 296 27.42 15.59 -3.90
C ARG A 296 26.06 16.09 -3.41
N PHE A 297 26.09 17.23 -2.72
CA PHE A 297 25.02 18.22 -2.84
C PHE A 297 25.39 19.11 -4.02
N LYS A 298 24.61 19.10 -5.11
CA LYS A 298 24.63 20.25 -6.02
C LYS A 298 23.98 21.40 -5.26
N VAL A 299 24.78 22.16 -4.50
CA VAL A 299 24.38 23.49 -4.05
C VAL A 299 24.11 24.26 -5.35
N ARG A 300 22.84 24.43 -5.71
CA ARG A 300 22.48 25.50 -6.66
C ARG A 300 22.91 26.77 -5.95
N ASN A 301 24.05 27.32 -6.36
CA ASN A 301 24.48 28.66 -6.01
C ASN A 301 23.30 29.59 -6.28
N ASN A 302 22.53 29.94 -5.24
CA ASN A 302 21.62 31.10 -5.13
C ASN A 302 20.72 31.11 -3.87
N GLN A 303 20.96 30.29 -2.85
CA GLN A 303 20.34 30.50 -1.53
C GLN A 303 21.42 30.68 -0.47
N LYS A 304 21.93 31.90 -0.37
CA LYS A 304 22.51 32.41 0.89
C LYS A 304 21.34 32.70 1.84
N SER A 305 21.20 31.89 2.89
CA SER A 305 20.64 32.22 4.22
C SER A 305 20.30 30.90 4.90
N ALA A 306 21.07 30.41 5.86
CA ALA A 306 21.25 30.84 7.27
C ALA A 306 20.79 29.63 8.12
N PHE A 307 21.58 29.32 9.14
CA PHE A 307 21.38 28.21 10.08
C PHE A 307 20.02 28.25 10.77
#